data_AF-A0A495ZM14-F1
#
_entry.id   AF-A0A495ZM14-F1
#
_cell.length_a   1.000
_cell.length_b   1.000
_cell.length_c   1.000
_cell.angle_alpha   90.00
_cell.angle_beta   90.00
_cell.angle_gamma   90.00
#
_symmetry.space_group_name_H-M   'P 1'
#
loop_
_entity.id
_entity.type
_entity.pdbx_description
1 polymer ?
#
loop_
_entity_poly.entity_id
_entity_poly.type
_entity_poly.pdbx_seq_one_letter_code
_entity_poly.pdbx_strand_id
1 'polypeptide(L)'
;MRIYLFLFILGIIFVGCYLKLDSKMQTERYTGPQTVEALMEAFDARYSSHERTTVVETLRSEKRHIVFTLADMDTKYPRGEWLQMLLNRGMTIENFKTYSEYLDIRADLILEEFYTENDWKIVKASYIDTLIQESQHITEVNRANPDVEDWIVINERAVPSIPGIIYVQKTEATANIWHTTRSVANSKTGGIPSIEGSELSEKQKLRLLNTGVEPKGWKVVYVDEEGNPIR
;
A
#
# COMPACT_ATOMS: atom_id res chain seq x y z
N MET A 1 20.28 -31.82 -10.69
CA MET A 1 19.46 -30.80 -11.36
C MET A 1 19.28 -29.65 -10.38
N ARG A 2 19.97 -28.53 -10.58
CA ARG A 2 19.89 -27.36 -9.69
C ARG A 2 18.78 -26.45 -10.21
N ILE A 3 17.71 -26.30 -9.42
CA ILE A 3 16.64 -25.35 -9.69
C ILE A 3 17.16 -23.98 -9.30
N TYR A 4 17.34 -23.09 -10.27
CA TYR A 4 17.65 -21.69 -10.00
C TYR A 4 16.34 -20.99 -9.64
N LEU A 5 16.16 -20.67 -8.37
CA LEU A 5 15.11 -19.77 -7.90
C LEU A 5 15.55 -18.35 -8.25
N PHE A 6 15.00 -17.78 -9.32
CA PHE A 6 15.24 -16.38 -9.68
C PHE A 6 14.48 -15.48 -8.70
N LEU A 7 15.20 -14.85 -7.77
CA LEU A 7 14.69 -13.75 -6.95
C LEU A 7 14.50 -12.52 -7.85
N PHE A 8 13.25 -12.17 -8.13
CA PHE A 8 12.89 -10.88 -8.72
C PHE A 8 12.81 -9.83 -7.61
N ILE A 9 13.78 -8.90 -7.59
CA ILE A 9 13.68 -7.67 -6.80
C ILE A 9 12.89 -6.68 -7.65
N LEU A 10 11.56 -6.69 -7.50
CA LEU A 10 10.67 -5.69 -8.05
C LEU A 10 10.42 -4.64 -6.98
N GLY A 11 11.06 -3.47 -7.11
CA GLY A 11 10.63 -2.27 -6.40
C GLY A 11 9.42 -1.69 -7.13
N ILE A 12 8.24 -2.26 -6.88
CA ILE A 12 6.98 -1.67 -7.35
C ILE A 12 6.76 -0.40 -6.52
N ILE A 13 6.86 0.76 -7.17
CA ILE A 13 6.47 2.03 -6.56
C ILE A 13 4.95 2.10 -6.64
N PHE A 14 4.29 1.79 -5.54
CA PHE A 14 2.87 2.05 -5.38
C PHE A 14 2.68 3.55 -5.24
N VAL A 15 2.31 4.21 -6.36
CA VAL A 15 1.53 5.44 -6.26
C VAL A 15 0.13 5.02 -5.86
N GLY A 16 -0.02 4.63 -4.58
CA GLY A 16 -1.34 4.47 -3.99
C GLY A 16 -2.11 5.75 -4.26
N CYS A 17 -3.32 5.62 -4.81
CA CYS A 17 -4.23 6.75 -4.94
C CYS A 17 -4.55 7.24 -3.53
N TYR A 18 -3.72 8.13 -2.99
CA TYR A 18 -4.00 8.83 -1.75
C TYR A 18 -5.14 9.80 -2.05
N LEU A 19 -6.37 9.29 -1.93
CA LEU A 19 -7.57 10.10 -1.92
C LEU A 19 -7.40 11.12 -0.81
N LYS A 20 -7.23 12.39 -1.19
CA LYS A 20 -7.29 13.50 -0.24
C LYS A 20 -8.75 13.70 0.16
N LEU A 21 -9.28 12.75 0.92
CA LEU A 21 -10.64 12.80 1.45
C LEU A 21 -10.70 13.89 2.52
N ASP A 22 -11.81 14.62 2.56
CA ASP A 22 -12.12 15.51 3.68
C ASP A 22 -11.99 14.72 4.99
N SER A 23 -11.09 15.17 5.87
CA SER A 23 -10.80 14.53 7.17
C SER A 23 -12.05 14.23 7.99
N LYS A 24 -13.07 15.09 7.89
CA LYS A 24 -14.35 14.93 8.61
C LYS A 24 -15.13 13.70 8.11
N MET A 25 -14.94 13.34 6.85
CA MET A 25 -15.66 12.26 6.21
C MET A 25 -14.96 10.89 6.33
N GLN A 26 -13.77 10.82 6.93
CA GLN A 26 -13.11 9.56 7.26
C GLN A 26 -13.64 8.96 8.57
N THR A 27 -14.24 9.79 9.43
CA THR A 27 -14.56 9.41 10.82
C THR A 27 -15.99 8.96 11.05
N GLU A 28 -16.90 9.11 10.08
CA GLU A 28 -18.29 8.66 10.24
C GLU A 28 -18.36 7.14 10.21
N ARG A 29 -18.73 6.55 11.36
CA ARG A 29 -18.92 5.11 11.50
C ARG A 29 -20.26 4.68 10.92
N TYR A 30 -20.21 3.75 9.98
CA TYR A 30 -21.34 3.00 9.47
C TYR A 30 -21.74 1.91 10.45
N THR A 31 -22.99 1.98 10.91
CA THR A 31 -23.58 1.01 11.84
C THR A 31 -24.70 0.19 11.20
N GLY A 32 -24.82 0.23 9.88
CA GLY A 32 -25.83 -0.51 9.14
C GLY A 32 -25.47 -2.00 8.96
N PRO A 33 -26.35 -2.77 8.31
CA PRO A 33 -26.11 -4.19 8.02
C PRO A 33 -24.82 -4.39 7.22
N GLN A 34 -24.04 -5.42 7.59
CA GLN A 34 -22.85 -5.82 6.84
C GLN A 34 -23.25 -6.73 5.66
N THR A 35 -24.03 -6.18 4.72
CA THR A 35 -24.42 -6.85 3.47
C THR A 35 -23.90 -6.07 2.27
N VAL A 36 -23.67 -6.75 1.16
CA VAL A 36 -23.20 -6.11 -0.09
C VAL A 36 -24.10 -4.95 -0.50
N GLU A 37 -25.42 -5.18 -0.50
CA GLU A 37 -26.40 -4.20 -0.93
C GLU A 37 -26.41 -2.95 -0.04
N ALA A 38 -26.36 -3.13 1.28
CA ALA A 38 -26.38 -2.00 2.22
C ALA A 38 -25.06 -1.20 2.21
N LEU A 39 -23.92 -1.87 2.00
CA LEU A 39 -22.62 -1.20 1.87
C LEU A 39 -22.51 -0.43 0.54
N MET A 40 -22.98 -1.02 -0.56
CA MET A 40 -23.02 -0.33 -1.84
C MET A 40 -23.99 0.86 -1.79
N GLU A 41 -25.19 0.69 -1.23
CA GLU A 41 -26.13 1.81 -1.06
C GLU A 41 -25.50 2.96 -0.25
N ALA A 42 -24.75 2.64 0.81
CA ALA A 42 -24.12 3.65 1.66
C ALA A 42 -22.95 4.39 1.01
N PHE A 43 -22.13 3.71 0.18
CA PHE A 43 -20.81 4.20 -0.19
C PHE A 43 -20.56 4.32 -1.70
N ASP A 44 -21.32 3.62 -2.53
CA ASP A 44 -20.96 3.38 -3.93
C ASP A 44 -21.06 4.63 -4.81
N ALA A 45 -22.04 5.50 -4.54
CA ALA A 45 -22.15 6.79 -5.21
C ALA A 45 -20.91 7.66 -4.96
N ARG A 46 -20.40 7.64 -3.72
CA ARG A 46 -19.19 8.37 -3.33
C ARG A 46 -17.94 7.70 -3.89
N TYR A 47 -17.84 6.37 -3.84
CA TYR A 47 -16.73 5.66 -4.45
C TYR A 47 -16.63 5.96 -5.95
N SER A 48 -17.76 5.90 -6.66
CA SER A 48 -17.85 6.16 -8.10
C SER A 48 -17.59 7.61 -8.51
N SER A 49 -17.70 8.57 -7.59
CA SER A 49 -17.47 9.99 -7.90
C SER A 49 -15.99 10.38 -7.99
N HIS A 50 -15.06 9.47 -7.65
CA HIS A 50 -13.63 9.77 -7.67
C HIS A 50 -13.02 9.44 -9.04
N GLU A 51 -12.18 10.36 -9.54
CA GLU A 51 -11.52 10.19 -10.83
C GLU A 51 -10.39 9.14 -10.77
N ARG A 52 -10.39 8.32 -11.83
CA ARG A 52 -9.45 7.28 -12.29
C ARG A 52 -8.10 7.15 -11.56
N THR A 53 -7.81 5.92 -11.15
CA THR A 53 -6.44 5.44 -10.87
C THR A 53 -5.66 5.34 -12.19
N THR A 54 -4.57 6.09 -12.29
CA THR A 54 -3.56 5.90 -13.34
C THR A 54 -2.32 5.33 -12.67
N VAL A 55 -1.91 4.12 -13.06
CA VAL A 55 -0.69 3.52 -12.50
C VAL A 55 0.44 3.73 -13.50
N VAL A 56 1.40 4.56 -13.12
CA VAL A 56 2.62 4.76 -13.89
C VAL A 56 3.69 3.88 -13.30
N GLU A 57 4.10 2.85 -14.03
CA GLU A 57 5.20 2.00 -13.59
C GLU A 57 6.44 2.17 -14.46
N THR A 58 7.60 2.17 -13.81
CA THR A 58 8.90 2.20 -14.49
C THR A 58 9.59 0.86 -14.31
N LEU A 59 9.47 -0.02 -15.30
CA LEU A 59 10.14 -1.32 -15.29
C LEU A 59 11.44 -1.23 -16.13
N ARG A 60 12.61 -1.45 -15.50
CA ARG A 60 13.91 -1.53 -16.19
C ARG A 60 14.22 -0.37 -17.15
N SER A 61 13.90 0.86 -16.75
CA SER A 61 14.07 2.10 -17.55
C SER A 61 13.03 2.32 -18.66
N GLU A 62 12.15 1.36 -18.94
CA GLU A 62 10.96 1.58 -19.76
C GLU A 62 9.80 2.00 -18.85
N LYS A 63 9.31 3.22 -19.03
CA LYS A 63 8.06 3.66 -18.41
C LYS A 63 6.90 3.02 -19.16
N ARG A 64 6.22 2.07 -18.54
CA ARG A 64 4.97 1.51 -19.06
C ARG A 64 3.82 2.18 -18.33
N HIS A 65 2.98 2.84 -19.12
CA HIS A 65 1.83 3.55 -18.60
C HIS A 65 0.64 2.59 -18.66
N ILE A 66 0.30 1.96 -17.52
CA ILE A 66 -0.85 1.07 -17.43
C ILE A 66 -2.02 1.90 -16.92
N VAL A 67 -3.00 2.12 -17.79
CA VAL A 67 -4.21 2.86 -17.43
C VAL A 67 -5.36 1.87 -17.43
N PHE A 68 -5.98 1.70 -16.28
CA PHE A 68 -7.27 1.03 -16.17
C PHE A 68 -8.24 1.96 -15.44
N THR A 69 -9.50 1.89 -15.85
CA THR A 69 -10.59 2.67 -15.29
C THR A 69 -11.32 1.88 -14.20
N LEU A 70 -12.18 2.56 -13.44
CA LEU A 70 -13.10 1.89 -12.54
C LEU A 70 -13.99 0.87 -13.28
N ALA A 71 -14.38 1.16 -14.52
CA ALA A 71 -15.14 0.21 -15.34
C ALA A 71 -14.32 -1.03 -15.70
N ASP A 72 -13.02 -0.89 -15.98
CA ASP A 72 -12.13 -2.03 -16.22
C ASP A 72 -11.98 -2.88 -14.95
N MET A 73 -11.84 -2.23 -13.79
CA MET A 73 -11.85 -2.91 -12.48
C MET A 73 -13.16 -3.64 -12.23
N ASP A 74 -14.31 -3.00 -12.45
CA ASP A 74 -15.62 -3.60 -12.24
C ASP A 74 -15.91 -4.74 -13.23
N THR A 75 -15.38 -4.66 -14.44
CA THR A 75 -15.50 -5.74 -15.43
C THR A 75 -14.72 -6.97 -15.00
N LYS A 76 -13.52 -6.77 -14.45
CA LYS A 76 -12.61 -7.88 -14.10
C LYS A 76 -12.84 -8.43 -12.69
N TYR A 77 -13.15 -7.53 -11.75
CA TYR A 77 -13.39 -7.78 -10.34
C TYR A 77 -14.64 -7.00 -9.90
N PRO A 78 -15.86 -7.52 -10.20
CA PRO A 78 -17.10 -6.84 -9.87
C PRO A 78 -17.21 -6.49 -8.38
N ARG A 79 -17.59 -5.24 -8.07
CA ARG A 79 -17.68 -4.73 -6.69
C ARG A 79 -18.53 -5.61 -5.78
N GLY A 80 -19.71 -6.01 -6.24
CA GLY A 80 -20.62 -6.82 -5.42
C GLY A 80 -20.02 -8.18 -5.06
N GLU A 81 -19.41 -8.86 -6.02
CA GLU A 81 -18.71 -10.13 -5.80
C GLU A 81 -17.52 -9.95 -4.87
N TRP A 82 -16.74 -8.89 -5.06
CA TRP A 82 -15.59 -8.56 -4.23
C TRP A 82 -15.98 -8.28 -2.78
N LEU A 83 -17.00 -7.45 -2.55
CA LEU A 83 -17.54 -7.17 -1.22
C LEU A 83 -18.09 -8.43 -0.56
N GLN A 84 -18.84 -9.26 -1.30
CA GLN A 84 -19.32 -10.54 -0.77
C GLN A 84 -18.15 -11.42 -0.31
N MET A 85 -17.10 -11.46 -1.12
CA MET A 85 -15.90 -12.24 -0.87
C MET A 85 -15.14 -11.76 0.38
N LEU A 86 -15.10 -10.46 0.64
CA LEU A 86 -14.55 -9.87 1.88
C LEU A 86 -15.42 -10.19 3.09
N LEU A 87 -16.74 -9.99 3.00
CA LEU A 87 -17.68 -10.27 4.08
C LEU A 87 -17.66 -11.75 4.49
N ASN A 88 -17.56 -12.67 3.52
CA ASN A 88 -17.44 -14.10 3.78
C ASN A 88 -16.17 -14.48 4.57
N ARG A 89 -15.14 -13.64 4.52
CA ARG A 89 -13.91 -13.78 5.33
C ARG A 89 -14.00 -13.11 6.69
N GLY A 90 -15.17 -12.59 7.08
CA GLY A 90 -15.39 -11.93 8.36
C GLY A 90 -14.90 -10.48 8.42
N MET A 91 -14.64 -9.87 7.27
CA MET A 91 -14.24 -8.47 7.19
C MET A 91 -15.40 -7.56 7.58
N THR A 92 -15.11 -6.51 8.34
CA THR A 92 -16.09 -5.48 8.72
C THR A 92 -15.72 -4.17 8.05
N ILE A 93 -16.72 -3.50 7.49
CA ILE A 93 -16.55 -2.21 6.83
C ILE A 93 -17.28 -1.16 7.67
N GLU A 94 -16.49 -0.48 8.49
CA GLU A 94 -16.98 0.45 9.50
C GLU A 94 -17.13 1.89 8.97
N ASN A 95 -16.55 2.23 7.81
CA ASN A 95 -16.60 3.59 7.26
C ASN A 95 -16.22 3.59 5.77
N PHE A 96 -16.35 4.76 5.14
CA PHE A 96 -16.02 4.93 3.72
C PHE A 96 -14.54 4.71 3.40
N LYS A 97 -13.62 5.08 4.29
CA LYS A 97 -12.16 4.91 4.06
C LYS A 97 -11.84 3.42 3.90
N THR A 98 -12.26 2.61 4.86
CA THR A 98 -12.12 1.14 4.81
C THR A 98 -12.80 0.54 3.59
N TYR A 99 -13.99 1.02 3.22
CA TYR A 99 -14.69 0.58 2.00
C TYR A 99 -13.85 0.85 0.74
N SER A 100 -13.35 2.07 0.58
CA SER A 100 -12.53 2.47 -0.57
C SER A 100 -11.23 1.67 -0.62
N GLU A 101 -10.49 1.59 0.49
CA GLU A 101 -9.23 0.85 0.58
C GLU A 101 -9.39 -0.60 0.15
N TYR A 102 -10.46 -1.28 0.61
CA TYR A 102 -10.72 -2.65 0.18
C TYR A 102 -11.09 -2.79 -1.29
N LEU A 103 -11.79 -1.82 -1.87
CA LEU A 103 -12.09 -1.85 -3.29
C LEU A 103 -10.88 -1.50 -4.15
N ASP A 104 -9.95 -0.68 -3.64
CA ASP A 104 -8.76 -0.25 -4.34
C ASP A 104 -7.72 -1.36 -4.45
N ILE A 105 -7.72 -2.37 -3.57
CA ILE A 105 -6.96 -3.63 -3.73
C ILE A 105 -7.19 -4.30 -5.10
N ARG A 106 -8.37 -4.09 -5.72
CA ARG A 106 -8.65 -4.63 -7.06
C ARG A 106 -7.71 -4.07 -8.11
N ALA A 107 -7.26 -2.82 -7.96
CA ALA A 107 -6.26 -2.20 -8.83
C ALA A 107 -4.94 -2.99 -8.77
N ASP A 108 -4.49 -3.34 -7.56
CA ASP A 108 -3.25 -4.09 -7.34
C ASP A 108 -3.32 -5.49 -7.95
N LEU A 109 -4.48 -6.14 -7.84
CA LEU A 109 -4.71 -7.43 -8.51
C LEU A 109 -4.63 -7.36 -10.03
N ILE A 110 -5.06 -6.25 -10.64
CA ILE A 110 -4.97 -6.11 -12.11
C ILE A 110 -3.51 -6.00 -12.52
N LEU A 111 -2.72 -5.23 -11.76
CA LEU A 111 -1.29 -5.09 -12.00
C LEU A 111 -0.57 -6.43 -11.81
N GLU A 112 -0.82 -7.13 -10.71
CA GLU A 112 -0.14 -8.40 -10.42
C GLU A 112 -0.47 -9.47 -11.46
N GLU A 113 -1.72 -9.53 -11.93
CA GLU A 113 -2.11 -10.40 -13.04
C GLU A 113 -1.38 -10.06 -14.33
N PHE A 114 -1.15 -8.77 -14.60
CA PHE A 114 -0.42 -8.33 -15.78
C PHE A 114 1.05 -8.80 -15.76
N TYR A 115 1.66 -8.90 -14.57
CA TYR A 115 3.05 -9.35 -14.41
C TYR A 115 3.20 -10.86 -14.25
N THR A 116 2.16 -11.56 -13.82
CA THR A 116 2.19 -12.98 -13.57
C THR A 116 1.84 -13.76 -14.85
N GLU A 117 2.84 -14.07 -15.68
CA GLU A 117 2.63 -14.73 -16.98
C GLU A 117 2.09 -16.18 -16.87
N ASN A 118 2.28 -16.87 -15.73
CA ASN A 118 1.81 -18.25 -15.51
C ASN A 118 1.26 -18.45 -14.09
N ASP A 119 0.25 -19.29 -13.93
CA ASP A 119 -0.36 -19.70 -12.63
C ASP A 119 -1.06 -18.60 -11.81
N TRP A 120 -1.43 -17.47 -12.42
CA TRP A 120 -2.17 -16.40 -11.74
C TRP A 120 -3.37 -16.91 -10.94
N LYS A 121 -4.13 -17.91 -11.42
CA LYS A 121 -5.27 -18.46 -10.68
C LYS A 121 -4.90 -19.01 -9.30
N ILE A 122 -3.71 -19.60 -9.16
CA ILE A 122 -3.21 -20.13 -7.88
C ILE A 122 -2.67 -18.98 -7.02
N VAL A 123 -1.86 -18.10 -7.62
CA VAL A 123 -1.23 -16.96 -6.94
C VAL A 123 -2.27 -15.96 -6.43
N LYS A 124 -3.34 -15.72 -7.21
CA LYS A 124 -4.41 -14.77 -6.90
C LYS A 124 -5.06 -15.03 -5.54
N ALA A 125 -5.38 -16.28 -5.22
CA ALA A 125 -6.05 -16.59 -3.95
C ALA A 125 -5.15 -16.23 -2.76
N SER A 126 -3.88 -16.67 -2.80
CA SER A 126 -2.90 -16.34 -1.77
C SER A 126 -2.65 -14.84 -1.67
N TYR A 127 -2.54 -14.16 -2.80
CA TYR A 127 -2.28 -12.72 -2.84
C TYR A 127 -3.46 -11.91 -2.27
N ILE A 128 -4.70 -12.30 -2.58
CA ILE A 128 -5.90 -11.73 -1.96
C ILE A 128 -5.87 -11.91 -0.45
N ASP A 129 -5.56 -13.13 0.02
CA ASP A 129 -5.51 -13.40 1.45
C ASP A 129 -4.42 -12.57 2.15
N THR A 130 -3.25 -12.39 1.52
CA THR A 130 -2.18 -11.52 2.02
C THR A 130 -2.62 -10.05 2.11
N LEU A 131 -3.18 -9.47 1.04
CA LEU A 131 -3.61 -8.07 1.07
C LEU A 131 -4.73 -7.82 2.09
N ILE A 132 -5.62 -8.79 2.28
CA ILE A 132 -6.65 -8.74 3.32
C ILE A 132 -6.00 -8.75 4.71
N GLN A 133 -5.09 -9.68 4.98
CA GLN A 133 -4.38 -9.78 6.26
C GLN A 133 -3.61 -8.49 6.58
N GLU A 134 -2.88 -7.93 5.61
CA GLU A 134 -2.16 -6.67 5.76
C GLU A 134 -3.10 -5.52 6.13
N SER A 135 -4.22 -5.39 5.41
CA SER A 135 -5.21 -4.35 5.68
C SER A 135 -5.89 -4.52 7.05
N GLN A 136 -6.19 -5.76 7.47
CA GLN A 136 -6.69 -6.05 8.83
C GLN A 136 -5.66 -5.63 9.87
N HIS A 137 -4.40 -6.01 9.68
CA HIS A 137 -3.33 -5.70 10.63
C HIS A 137 -3.14 -4.18 10.77
N ILE A 138 -3.12 -3.45 9.65
CA ILE A 138 -3.08 -1.97 9.65
C ILE A 138 -4.29 -1.40 10.41
N THR A 139 -5.49 -1.95 10.18
CA THR A 139 -6.71 -1.50 10.87
C THR A 139 -6.63 -1.70 12.38
N GLU A 140 -6.16 -2.86 12.83
CA GLU A 140 -5.98 -3.17 14.25
C GLU A 140 -4.94 -2.26 14.90
N VAL A 141 -3.82 -2.06 14.23
CA VAL A 141 -2.72 -1.24 14.74
C VAL A 141 -3.09 0.24 14.77
N ASN A 142 -3.83 0.73 13.76
CA ASN A 142 -4.48 2.05 13.78
C ASN A 142 -5.42 2.21 14.97
N ARG A 143 -6.26 1.20 15.24
CA ARG A 143 -7.19 1.23 16.38
C ARG A 143 -6.45 1.31 17.72
N ALA A 144 -5.32 0.61 17.83
CA ALA A 144 -4.48 0.66 19.03
C ALA A 144 -3.65 1.95 19.16
N ASN A 145 -3.36 2.63 18.04
CA ASN A 145 -2.48 3.80 17.97
C ASN A 145 -3.09 4.89 17.05
N PRO A 146 -4.21 5.51 17.44
CA PRO A 146 -4.97 6.42 16.58
C PRO A 146 -4.24 7.72 16.22
N ASP A 147 -3.15 8.04 16.92
CA ASP A 147 -2.31 9.23 16.67
C ASP A 147 -1.31 9.03 15.52
N VAL A 148 -1.17 7.80 15.00
CA VAL A 148 -0.32 7.50 13.85
C VAL A 148 -1.16 7.58 12.59
N GLU A 149 -0.83 8.53 11.71
CA GLU A 149 -1.61 8.80 10.50
C GLU A 149 -1.52 7.67 9.46
N ASP A 150 -0.37 7.00 9.38
CA ASP A 150 -0.07 6.06 8.29
C ASP A 150 0.87 4.93 8.75
N TRP A 151 0.77 3.76 8.09
CA TRP A 151 1.46 2.53 8.44
C TRP A 151 2.01 1.84 7.20
N ILE A 152 3.17 1.20 7.34
CA ILE A 152 3.72 0.28 6.35
C ILE A 152 3.84 -1.11 6.97
N VAL A 153 3.59 -2.16 6.21
CA VAL A 153 3.80 -3.54 6.67
C VAL A 153 5.16 -4.04 6.19
N ILE A 154 5.99 -4.50 7.12
CA ILE A 154 7.29 -5.12 6.86
C ILE A 154 7.24 -6.52 7.45
N ASN A 155 7.27 -7.54 6.59
CA ASN A 155 7.19 -8.95 6.97
C ASN A 155 6.10 -9.21 8.03
N GLU A 156 4.85 -8.88 7.68
CA GLU A 156 3.66 -9.02 8.52
C GLU A 156 3.54 -8.02 9.69
N ARG A 157 4.57 -7.23 9.96
CA ARG A 157 4.54 -6.23 11.05
C ARG A 157 4.24 -4.83 10.53
N ALA A 158 3.17 -4.23 11.02
CA ALA A 158 2.89 -2.82 10.78
C ALA A 158 3.85 -1.93 11.60
N VAL A 159 4.57 -1.05 10.92
CA VAL A 159 5.39 -0.01 11.53
C VAL A 159 4.92 1.38 11.07
N PRO A 160 5.05 2.42 11.92
CA PRO A 160 4.56 3.76 11.58
C PRO A 160 5.24 4.33 10.33
N SER A 161 4.45 4.86 9.40
CA SER A 161 4.93 5.59 8.23
C SER A 161 5.23 7.05 8.61
N ILE A 162 6.35 7.27 9.31
CA ILE A 162 6.71 8.61 9.79
C ILE A 162 7.67 9.28 8.80
N PRO A 163 7.36 10.49 8.28
CA PRO A 163 8.24 11.23 7.38
C PRO A 163 9.67 11.38 7.93
N GLY A 164 10.66 10.99 7.11
CA GLY A 164 12.08 11.07 7.48
C GLY A 164 12.61 9.85 8.23
N ILE A 165 11.84 8.77 8.36
CA ILE A 165 12.31 7.47 8.82
C ILE A 165 12.57 6.53 7.63
N ILE A 166 13.68 5.80 7.69
CA ILE A 166 14.01 4.71 6.76
C ILE A 166 14.02 3.42 7.56
N TYR A 167 13.30 2.42 7.10
CA TYR A 167 13.39 1.06 7.62
C TYR A 167 14.32 0.24 6.74
N VAL A 168 15.33 -0.38 7.36
CA VAL A 168 16.31 -1.22 6.66
C VAL A 168 16.23 -2.62 7.24
N GLN A 169 15.80 -3.57 6.42
CA GLN A 169 15.94 -4.99 6.74
C GLN A 169 17.18 -5.52 6.04
N LYS A 170 18.05 -6.17 6.81
CA LYS A 170 19.22 -6.84 6.27
C LYS A 170 19.17 -8.29 6.73
N THR A 171 18.95 -9.19 5.79
CA THR A 171 19.05 -10.63 5.99
C THR A 171 20.44 -11.11 5.52
N GLU A 172 20.75 -12.40 5.73
CA GLU A 172 21.98 -12.97 5.17
C GLU A 172 21.99 -12.95 3.63
N ALA A 173 20.82 -13.02 3.00
CA ALA A 173 20.66 -13.17 1.55
C ALA A 173 20.28 -11.88 0.82
N THR A 174 19.60 -10.96 1.49
CA THR A 174 18.96 -9.79 0.88
C THR A 174 19.03 -8.55 1.79
N ALA A 175 18.89 -7.37 1.19
CA ALA A 175 18.66 -6.16 1.94
C ALA A 175 17.56 -5.34 1.29
N ASN A 176 16.55 -5.00 2.09
CA ASN A 176 15.38 -4.26 1.67
C ASN A 176 15.38 -2.90 2.38
N ILE A 177 15.07 -1.84 1.64
CA ILE A 177 14.94 -0.48 2.16
C ILE A 177 13.51 -0.04 1.89
N TRP A 178 12.78 0.27 2.95
CA TRP A 178 11.51 1.00 2.88
C TRP A 178 11.74 2.41 3.36
N HIS A 179 11.38 3.38 2.53
CA HIS A 179 11.44 4.79 2.89
C HIS A 179 10.03 5.38 2.89
N THR A 180 9.71 6.11 3.94
CA THR A 180 8.49 6.91 3.99
C THR A 180 8.75 8.20 3.21
N THR A 181 7.86 8.57 2.30
CA THR A 181 8.02 9.79 1.51
C THR A 181 8.00 10.98 2.47
N ARG A 182 9.11 11.73 2.51
CA ARG A 182 9.26 12.85 3.45
C ARG A 182 8.52 14.09 2.95
N SER A 183 7.22 14.21 3.19
CA SER A 183 6.50 15.46 2.91
C SER A 183 7.00 16.59 3.82
N VAL A 184 7.85 17.48 3.31
CA VAL A 184 8.26 18.69 4.04
C VAL A 184 7.35 19.84 3.62
N ALA A 185 6.40 20.21 4.47
CA ALA A 185 5.60 21.42 4.26
C ALA A 185 6.51 22.65 4.36
N ASN A 186 6.69 23.36 3.24
CA ASN A 186 7.45 24.60 3.21
C ASN A 186 6.55 25.75 3.70
N SER A 187 6.68 26.17 4.96
CA SER A 187 5.73 27.08 5.65
C SER A 187 5.76 28.56 5.23
N LYS A 188 6.45 28.93 4.14
CA LYS A 188 6.65 30.35 3.78
C LYS A 188 5.64 30.92 2.79
N THR A 189 4.81 30.10 2.16
CA THR A 189 3.78 30.55 1.21
C THR A 189 2.53 29.75 1.48
N GLY A 190 1.41 30.38 1.85
CA GLY A 190 0.16 29.74 2.29
C GLY A 190 -0.57 28.84 1.29
N GLY A 191 0.12 28.26 0.31
CA GLY A 191 -0.32 27.06 -0.41
C GLY A 191 0.72 25.97 -0.17
N ILE A 192 0.30 24.80 0.34
CA ILE A 192 1.21 23.68 0.67
C ILE A 192 1.90 23.22 -0.62
N PRO A 193 3.20 23.50 -0.83
CA PRO A 193 3.95 22.74 -1.80
C PRO A 193 4.27 21.43 -1.09
N SER A 194 3.62 20.33 -1.49
CA SER A 194 4.11 19.01 -1.11
C SER A 194 5.48 18.85 -1.76
N ILE A 195 6.54 19.13 -1.00
CA ILE A 195 7.86 18.62 -1.36
C ILE A 195 7.81 17.19 -0.90
N GLU A 196 7.37 16.31 -1.81
CA GLU A 196 7.62 14.88 -1.71
C GLU A 196 9.09 14.71 -1.35
N GLY A 197 9.35 13.97 -0.27
CA GLY A 197 10.71 13.66 0.11
C GLY A 197 11.35 12.92 -1.04
N SER A 198 12.40 13.50 -1.61
CA SER A 198 13.14 12.82 -2.67
C SER A 198 13.58 11.46 -2.15
N GLU A 199 13.19 10.41 -2.86
CA GLU A 199 13.66 9.06 -2.61
C GLU A 199 15.18 9.06 -2.42
N LEU A 200 15.69 8.14 -1.62
CA LEU A 200 17.13 7.95 -1.56
C LEU A 200 17.65 7.67 -2.96
N SER A 201 18.65 8.45 -3.40
CA SER A 201 19.38 8.10 -4.61
C SER A 201 19.97 6.70 -4.47
N GLU A 202 20.12 5.99 -5.59
CA GLU A 202 20.76 4.66 -5.59
C GLU A 202 22.14 4.68 -4.91
N LYS A 203 22.89 5.78 -5.06
CA LYS A 203 24.16 5.99 -4.35
C LYS A 203 23.98 6.05 -2.83
N GLN A 204 22.92 6.69 -2.33
CA GLN A 204 22.61 6.73 -0.90
C GLN A 204 22.15 5.36 -0.39
N LYS A 205 21.28 4.67 -1.13
CA LYS A 205 20.87 3.28 -0.82
C LYS A 205 22.09 2.37 -0.70
N LEU A 206 22.97 2.37 -1.70
CA LEU A 206 24.20 1.57 -1.69
C LEU A 206 25.14 1.92 -0.52
N ARG A 207 25.33 3.21 -0.19
CA ARG A 207 26.15 3.61 0.96
C ARG A 207 25.55 3.17 2.28
N LEU A 208 24.22 3.25 2.42
CA LEU A 208 23.53 2.78 3.61
C LEU A 208 23.71 1.26 3.78
N LEU A 209 23.50 0.48 2.71
CA LEU A 209 23.60 -0.98 2.75
C LEU A 209 25.03 -1.49 2.96
N ASN A 210 26.01 -0.89 2.28
CA ASN A 210 27.38 -1.40 2.26
C ASN A 210 28.22 -0.86 3.43
N THR A 211 28.00 0.39 3.84
CA THR A 211 28.86 1.06 4.83
C THR A 211 28.11 1.46 6.10
N GLY A 212 26.80 1.27 6.18
CA GLY A 212 25.99 1.72 7.31
C GLY A 212 25.95 3.25 7.46
N VAL A 213 26.30 4.00 6.41
CA VAL A 213 26.35 5.46 6.48
C VAL A 213 24.95 6.02 6.33
N GLU A 214 24.43 6.56 7.42
CA GLU A 214 23.09 7.16 7.47
C GLU A 214 23.00 8.40 6.56
N PRO A 215 21.99 8.46 5.66
CA PRO A 215 21.73 9.65 4.86
C PRO A 215 21.37 10.85 5.75
N LYS A 216 22.01 12.00 5.51
CA LYS A 216 21.73 13.23 6.27
C LYS A 216 20.24 13.59 6.22
N GLY A 217 19.65 13.85 7.39
CA GLY A 217 18.26 14.26 7.53
C GLY A 217 17.26 13.11 7.56
N TRP A 218 17.75 11.87 7.63
CA TRP A 218 16.94 10.68 7.82
C TRP A 218 17.32 9.98 9.13
N LYS A 219 16.34 9.39 9.79
CA LYS A 219 16.52 8.44 10.88
C LYS A 219 16.45 7.03 10.32
N VAL A 220 17.50 6.24 10.50
CA VAL A 220 17.52 4.84 10.06
C VAL A 220 17.06 3.95 11.21
N VAL A 221 16.13 3.04 10.93
CA VAL A 221 15.65 1.99 11.85
C VAL A 221 15.96 0.66 11.19
N TYR A 222 16.89 -0.09 11.78
CA TYR A 222 17.16 -1.45 11.33
C TYR A 222 16.09 -2.38 11.89
N VAL A 223 15.60 -3.29 11.06
CA VAL A 223 14.61 -4.31 11.46
C VAL A 223 15.14 -5.71 11.14
N ASP A 224 14.76 -6.69 11.96
CA ASP A 224 15.09 -8.10 11.76
C ASP A 224 14.21 -8.76 10.68
N GLU A 225 14.34 -10.08 10.51
CA GLU A 225 13.60 -10.85 9.51
C GLU A 225 12.09 -10.86 9.79
N GLU A 226 11.69 -10.64 11.03
CA GLU A 226 10.29 -10.54 11.46
C GLU A 226 9.79 -9.08 11.54
N GLY A 227 10.60 -8.11 11.09
CA GLY A 227 10.25 -6.69 11.08
C GLY A 227 10.37 -5.98 12.44
N ASN A 228 10.94 -6.62 13.46
CA ASN A 228 11.17 -6.01 14.76
C ASN A 228 12.37 -5.05 14.71
N PRO A 229 12.28 -3.85 15.32
CA PRO A 229 13.42 -2.94 15.41
C PRO A 229 14.60 -3.55 16.18
N ILE A 230 15.77 -3.58 15.55
CA ILE A 230 17.04 -3.97 16.16
C ILE A 230 17.64 -2.74 16.87
N ARG A 231 18.03 -2.90 18.14
CA ARG A 231 18.67 -1.84 18.94
C ARG A 231 20.18 -1.83 18.79
#